data_AF-A0A3C1GLZ9-F1
#
_entry.id   AF-A0A3C1GLZ9-F1
#
_cell.length_a   1.000
_cell.length_b   1.000
_cell.length_c   1.000
_cell.angle_alpha   90.00
_cell.angle_beta   90.00
_cell.angle_gamma   90.00
#
_symmetry.space_group_name_H-M   'P 1'
#
loop_
_entity.id
_entity.type
_entity.pdbx_description
1 polymer ?
#
loop_
_entity_poly.entity_id
_entity_poly.type
_entity_poly.pdbx_seq_one_letter_code
_entity_poly.pdbx_strand_id
1 'polypeptide(L)'
;MTDEVKLRQQADRGARAKRLLDDELVREAFGKIGAAVQAGWENSEAGDHEGRHNAYLMHRLLKNFKAAFERIVITGGDAQKELLRIEATKKRRSANAR
;
A
#
# COMPACT_ATOMS: atom_id res chain seq x y z
N MET A 1 20.55 -18.01 -3.90
CA MET A 1 19.91 -17.61 -5.19
C MET A 1 18.40 -17.45 -5.03
N THR A 2 17.72 -18.33 -4.28
CA THR A 2 16.28 -18.24 -3.96
C THR A 2 15.87 -16.93 -3.25
N ASP A 3 16.70 -16.42 -2.35
CA ASP A 3 16.38 -15.19 -1.59
C ASP A 3 16.40 -13.92 -2.46
N GLU A 4 17.34 -13.81 -3.41
CA GLU A 4 17.37 -12.68 -4.35
C GLU A 4 16.14 -12.68 -5.27
N VAL A 5 15.67 -13.86 -5.69
CA VAL A 5 14.44 -13.98 -6.49
C VAL A 5 13.24 -13.51 -5.68
N LYS A 6 13.13 -13.92 -4.41
CA LYS A 6 12.06 -13.48 -3.50
C LYS A 6 12.09 -11.97 -3.27
N LEU A 7 13.27 -11.39 -3.06
CA LEU A 7 13.43 -9.95 -2.90
C LEU A 7 13.00 -9.18 -4.15
N ARG A 8 13.37 -9.66 -5.35
CA ARG A 8 12.92 -9.05 -6.63
C ARG A 8 11.40 -9.08 -6.76
N GLN A 9 10.78 -10.22 -6.46
CA GLN A 9 9.31 -10.35 -6.47
C GLN A 9 8.63 -9.38 -5.47
N GLN A 10 9.20 -9.22 -4.27
CA GLN A 10 8.68 -8.29 -3.27
C GLN A 10 8.83 -6.83 -3.72
N ALA A 11 9.99 -6.47 -4.28
CA ALA A 11 10.24 -5.14 -4.84
C ALA A 11 9.25 -4.81 -5.97
N ASP A 12 9.07 -5.72 -6.93
CA ASP A 12 8.13 -5.56 -8.03
C ASP A 12 6.69 -5.42 -7.54
N ARG A 13 6.29 -6.24 -6.55
CA ARG A 13 4.96 -6.16 -5.94
C ARG A 13 4.75 -4.82 -5.23
N GLY A 14 5.75 -4.32 -4.50
CA GLY A 14 5.69 -3.00 -3.86
C GLY A 14 5.58 -1.86 -4.87
N ALA A 15 6.36 -1.90 -5.95
CA ALA A 15 6.27 -0.92 -7.03
C ALA A 15 4.89 -0.92 -7.69
N ARG A 16 4.31 -2.10 -7.95
CA ARG A 16 2.95 -2.24 -8.46
C ARG A 16 1.90 -1.67 -7.50
N ALA A 17 2.00 -1.99 -6.21
CA ALA A 17 1.10 -1.45 -5.20
C ALA A 17 1.17 0.09 -5.12
N LYS A 18 2.39 0.65 -5.24
CA LYS A 18 2.58 2.10 -5.27
C LYS A 18 1.90 2.73 -6.48
N ARG A 19 2.10 2.15 -7.67
CA ARG A 19 1.44 2.61 -8.90
C ARG A 19 -0.08 2.62 -8.77
N LEU A 20 -0.66 1.57 -8.19
CA LEU A 20 -2.11 1.52 -7.95
C LEU A 20 -2.58 2.58 -6.95
N LEU A 21 -1.81 2.87 -5.89
CA LEU A 21 -2.16 3.92 -4.94
C LEU A 21 -2.00 5.34 -5.51
N ASP A 22 -1.07 5.52 -6.43
CA ASP A 22 -0.83 6.81 -7.10
C ASP A 22 -1.74 7.03 -8.31
N ASP A 23 -2.35 5.96 -8.84
CA ASP A 23 -3.24 6.00 -9.99
C ASP A 23 -4.43 6.93 -9.75
N GLU A 24 -4.68 7.81 -10.73
CA GLU A 24 -5.70 8.85 -10.62
C GLU A 24 -7.10 8.27 -10.41
N LEU A 25 -7.47 7.23 -11.17
CA LEU A 25 -8.80 6.62 -11.09
C LEU A 25 -8.99 5.90 -9.74
N VAL A 26 -7.94 5.25 -9.24
CA VAL A 26 -7.98 4.62 -7.92
C VAL A 26 -8.13 5.67 -6.83
N ARG A 27 -7.35 6.76 -6.87
CA ARG A 27 -7.44 7.85 -5.89
C ARG A 27 -8.81 8.53 -5.91
N GLU A 28 -9.33 8.79 -7.10
CA GLU A 28 -10.67 9.34 -7.30
C GLU A 28 -11.74 8.41 -6.72
N ALA A 29 -11.67 7.11 -7.01
CA ALA A 29 -12.61 6.13 -6.47
C ALA A 29 -12.59 6.06 -4.94
N PHE A 30 -11.39 6.03 -4.32
CA PHE A 30 -11.25 6.11 -2.87
C PHE A 30 -11.88 7.39 -2.30
N GLY A 31 -11.63 8.53 -2.95
CA GLY A 31 -12.21 9.82 -2.57
C GLY A 31 -13.73 9.82 -2.64
N LYS A 32 -14.31 9.35 -3.75
CA LYS A 32 -15.77 9.28 -3.95
C LYS A 32 -16.44 8.35 -2.94
N ILE A 33 -15.88 7.16 -2.71
CA ILE A 33 -16.43 6.22 -1.72
C ILE A 33 -16.34 6.81 -0.32
N GLY A 34 -15.20 7.40 0.05
CA GLY A 34 -15.02 8.05 1.36
C GLY A 34 -16.02 9.20 1.58
N ALA A 35 -16.21 10.04 0.58
CA ALA A 35 -17.18 11.14 0.63
C ALA A 35 -18.61 10.63 0.74
N ALA A 36 -18.99 9.59 0.02
CA ALA A 36 -20.32 8.99 0.11
C ALA A 36 -20.61 8.41 1.51
N VAL A 37 -19.63 7.71 2.09
CA VAL A 37 -19.75 7.17 3.46
C VAL A 37 -19.86 8.31 4.49
N GLN A 38 -19.07 9.36 4.33
CA GLN A 38 -19.11 10.52 5.22
C GLN A 38 -20.46 11.25 5.11
N ALA A 39 -20.95 11.51 3.90
CA ALA A 39 -22.24 12.14 3.67
C ALA A 39 -23.38 11.29 4.26
N GLY A 40 -23.31 9.96 4.16
CA GLY A 40 -24.29 9.07 4.79
C GLY A 40 -24.31 9.20 6.31
N TRP A 41 -23.15 9.36 6.94
CA TRP A 41 -23.07 9.63 8.38
C TRP A 41 -23.58 11.03 8.75
N GLU A 42 -23.21 12.06 7.99
CA GLU A 42 -23.60 13.45 8.25
C GLU A 42 -25.11 13.68 8.09
N ASN A 43 -25.72 13.02 7.11
CA ASN A 43 -27.15 13.12 6.82
C ASN A 43 -28.01 12.14 7.63
N SER A 44 -27.40 11.28 8.46
CA SER A 44 -28.16 10.38 9.33
C SER A 44 -28.89 11.15 10.43
N GLU A 45 -30.12 10.72 10.74
CA GLU A 45 -30.85 11.27 11.87
C GLU A 45 -30.11 11.01 13.20
N ALA A 46 -30.34 11.86 14.20
CA ALA A 46 -29.68 11.72 15.50
C ALA A 46 -29.95 10.38 16.19
N GLY A 47 -31.12 9.78 15.93
CA GLY A 47 -31.52 8.46 16.45
C GLY A 47 -31.07 7.27 15.61
N ASP A 48 -30.46 7.48 14.44
CA ASP A 48 -29.99 6.41 13.55
C ASP A 48 -28.63 5.87 14.02
N HIS A 49 -28.63 5.22 15.18
CA HIS A 49 -27.42 4.66 15.77
C HIS A 49 -26.78 3.58 14.89
N GLU A 50 -27.61 2.77 14.23
CA GLU A 50 -27.14 1.68 13.37
C GLU A 50 -26.51 2.20 12.08
N GLY A 51 -27.17 3.13 11.37
CA GLY A 51 -26.61 3.75 10.16
C GLY A 51 -25.30 4.47 10.44
N ARG A 52 -25.20 5.20 11.56
CA ARG A 52 -23.96 5.84 11.99
C ARG A 52 -22.85 4.84 12.29
N HIS A 53 -23.18 3.74 12.95
CA HIS A 53 -22.22 2.67 13.23
C HIS A 53 -21.73 2.02 11.93
N ASN A 54 -22.64 1.72 11.00
CA ASN A 54 -22.33 1.14 9.70
C ASN A 54 -21.43 2.06 8.87
N ALA A 55 -21.72 3.36 8.81
CA ALA A 55 -20.87 4.32 8.13
C ALA A 55 -19.46 4.40 8.74
N TYR A 56 -19.35 4.33 10.09
CA TYR A 56 -18.05 4.21 10.76
C TYR A 56 -17.28 2.95 10.34
N LEU A 57 -17.94 1.78 10.31
CA LEU A 57 -17.33 0.53 9.89
C LEU A 57 -16.86 0.57 8.43
N MET A 58 -17.68 1.13 7.52
CA MET A 58 -17.35 1.29 6.11
C MET A 58 -16.13 2.21 5.93
N HIS A 59 -16.08 3.34 6.64
CA HIS A 59 -14.93 4.25 6.59
C HIS A 59 -13.66 3.58 7.10
N ARG A 60 -13.76 2.82 8.20
CA ARG A 60 -12.64 2.06 8.76
C ARG A 60 -12.17 0.98 7.79
N LEU A 61 -13.08 0.29 7.12
CA LEU A 61 -12.75 -0.71 6.10
C LEU A 61 -12.00 -0.08 4.92
N LEU A 62 -12.47 1.06 4.41
CA LEU A 62 -11.81 1.79 3.32
C LEU A 62 -10.37 2.18 3.71
N LYS A 63 -10.17 2.70 4.92
CA LYS A 63 -8.83 3.00 5.46
C LYS A 63 -7.97 1.75 5.58
N ASN A 64 -8.51 0.65 6.10
CA ASN A 64 -7.79 -0.61 6.25
C ASN A 64 -7.36 -1.19 4.89
N PHE A 65 -8.22 -1.06 3.88
CA PHE A 65 -7.92 -1.50 2.52
C PHE A 65 -6.75 -0.71 1.93
N LYS A 66 -6.77 0.63 2.05
CA LYS A 66 -5.61 1.48 1.67
C LYS A 66 -4.34 1.10 2.43
N ALA A 67 -4.44 0.93 3.74
CA ALA A 67 -3.30 0.56 4.59
C ALA A 67 -2.69 -0.81 4.21
N ALA A 68 -3.48 -1.75 3.71
CA ALA A 68 -2.97 -3.03 3.22
C ALA A 68 -2.04 -2.84 2.01
N PHE A 69 -2.37 -1.94 1.08
CA PHE A 69 -1.49 -1.59 -0.04
C PHE A 69 -0.25 -0.83 0.42
N GLU A 70 -0.38 0.11 1.36
CA GLU A 70 0.76 0.85 1.91
C GLU A 70 1.80 -0.09 2.55
N ARG A 71 1.35 -1.12 3.29
CA ARG A 71 2.24 -2.14 3.82
C ARG A 71 3.01 -2.89 2.73
N ILE A 72 2.34 -3.24 1.62
CA ILE A 72 2.99 -3.88 0.47
C ILE A 72 4.06 -2.97 -0.15
N VAL A 73 3.78 -1.66 -0.25
CA VAL A 73 4.74 -0.66 -0.73
C VAL A 73 5.98 -0.61 0.17
N ILE A 74 5.78 -0.55 1.48
CA ILE A 74 6.88 -0.52 2.46
C ILE A 74 7.74 -1.78 2.32
N THR A 75 7.12 -2.97 2.33
CA THR A 75 7.84 -4.24 2.18
C THR A 75 8.65 -4.29 0.89
N GLY A 76 8.10 -3.84 -0.24
CA GLY A 76 8.84 -3.82 -1.51
C GLY A 76 9.96 -2.79 -1.53
N GLY A 77 9.78 -1.64 -0.88
CA GLY A 77 10.83 -0.64 -0.71
C GLY A 77 12.02 -1.18 0.09
N ASP A 78 11.76 -1.94 1.14
CA ASP A 78 12.81 -2.56 1.94
C ASP A 78 13.51 -3.70 1.18
N ALA A 79 12.76 -4.51 0.42
CA ALA A 79 13.35 -5.51 -0.46
C ALA A 79 14.26 -4.89 -1.54
N GLN A 80 13.86 -3.76 -2.12
CA GLN A 80 14.68 -3.03 -3.09
C GLN A 80 15.98 -2.50 -2.47
N LYS A 81 15.91 -1.95 -1.25
CA LYS A 81 17.13 -1.50 -0.53
C LYS A 81 18.09 -2.67 -0.30
N GLU A 82 17.57 -3.84 0.04
CA GLU A 82 18.40 -5.02 0.27
C GLU A 82 19.07 -5.52 -1.01
N LEU A 83 18.35 -5.55 -2.14
CA LEU A 83 18.94 -5.87 -3.44
C LEU A 83 20.10 -4.95 -3.79
N LEU A 84 19.96 -3.64 -3.56
CA LEU A 84 21.03 -2.66 -3.82
C LEU A 84 22.27 -2.92 -2.94
N ARG A 85 22.09 -3.31 -1.68
CA ARG A 85 23.21 -3.69 -0.79
C ARG A 85 23.93 -4.94 -1.28
N ILE A 86 23.18 -5.96 -1.70
CA ILE A 86 23.73 -7.20 -2.26
C ILE A 86 24.56 -6.89 -3.51
N GLU A 87 24.02 -6.09 -4.43
CA GLU A 87 24.70 -5.69 -5.67
C GLU A 87 25.98 -4.88 -5.40
N ALA A 88 25.95 -3.92 -4.47
CA ALA A 88 27.12 -3.16 -4.05
C ALA A 88 28.22 -4.07 -3.47
N THR A 89 27.83 -5.06 -2.67
CA THR A 89 28.76 -6.03 -2.05
C THR A 89 29.40 -6.94 -3.10
N LYS A 90 28.62 -7.42 -4.07
CA LYS A 90 29.14 -8.21 -5.21
C LYS A 90 30.14 -7.40 -6.05
N LYS A 91 29.82 -6.13 -6.37
CA LYS A 91 30.72 -5.24 -7.11
C LYS A 91 32.06 -5.04 -6.38
N ARG A 92 32.04 -4.75 -5.07
CA ARG A 92 33.25 -4.60 -4.25
C ARG A 92 34.11 -5.87 -4.26
N ARG A 93 33.49 -7.05 -4.10
CA ARG A 93 34.20 -8.34 -4.18
C ARG A 93 34.85 -8.57 -5.53
N SER A 94 34.15 -8.26 -6.63
CA SER A 94 34.70 -8.41 -7.98
C SER A 94 35.85 -7.44 -8.29
N ALA A 95 35.85 -6.26 -7.66
CA ALA A 95 36.90 -5.26 -7.84
C ALA A 95 38.19 -5.63 -7.06
N ASN A 96 38.07 -6.24 -5.88
CA ASN A 96 39.22 -6.66 -5.07
C ASN A 96 39.86 -8.00 -5.53
N ALA A 97 39.22 -8.70 -6.47
CA ALA A 97 39.72 -9.98 -7.03
C ALA A 97 40.49 -9.80 -8.35
N ARG A 98 40.69 -8.55 -8.78
CA ARG A 98 41.49 -8.14 -9.95
C ARG A 98 42.72 -7.39 -9.48
#